data_AF-A0A7G9YUD2-F1
#
_entry.id   AF-A0A7G9YUD2-F1
#
_cell.length_a   1.000
_cell.length_b   1.000
_cell.length_c   1.000
_cell.angle_alpha   90.00
_cell.angle_beta   90.00
_cell.angle_gamma   90.00
#
_symmetry.space_group_name_H-M   'P 1'
#
loop_
_entity.id
_entity.type
_entity.pdbx_description
1 polymer ?
#
loop_
_entity_poly.entity_id
_entity_poly.type
_entity_poly.pdbx_seq_one_letter_code
_entity_poly.pdbx_strand_id
1 'polypeptide(L)'
;MCTNNEDNNGDGLKIAEDICYPRINKVIKVLEKESKGKLISNRPGGLKYYKTDFVDAEPTDLNKRKMVDKSTEMLCLKEDCFDEIKKGQHFKIFKNSQDKHLGIIFDDDGIEQLKKEIKKLNKKFIVYVFSLDESAREEEFEDVADLVELKPIPAVILSVYKRIFK
;
A
#
# COMPACT_ATOMS: atom_id res chain seq x y z
N MET A 1 -14.13 -15.47 8.16
CA MET A 1 -14.32 -14.07 8.60
C MET A 1 -15.80 -13.75 8.54
N CYS A 2 -16.32 -12.95 9.47
CA CYS A 2 -17.71 -12.49 9.38
C CYS A 2 -17.81 -11.48 8.23
N THR A 3 -18.68 -11.75 7.26
CA THR A 3 -18.93 -10.87 6.10
C THR A 3 -20.22 -10.06 6.25
N ASN A 4 -20.95 -10.26 7.36
CA ASN A 4 -22.22 -9.60 7.62
C ASN A 4 -22.03 -8.48 8.65
N ASN A 5 -22.33 -7.24 8.24
CA ASN A 5 -22.25 -6.05 9.09
C ASN A 5 -23.64 -5.52 9.49
N GLU A 6 -24.60 -6.42 9.65
CA GLU A 6 -25.93 -6.15 10.18
C GLU A 6 -25.90 -5.69 11.64
N ASP A 7 -26.99 -5.04 12.04
CA ASP A 7 -27.30 -4.64 13.41
C ASP A 7 -27.49 -5.89 14.29
N ASN A 8 -26.86 -5.91 15.46
CA ASN A 8 -26.90 -6.98 16.43
C ASN A 8 -28.21 -6.93 17.23
N ASN A 9 -29.30 -7.36 16.60
CA ASN A 9 -30.64 -7.41 17.21
C ASN A 9 -31.23 -6.03 17.56
N GLY A 10 -30.87 -4.97 16.82
CA GLY A 10 -31.47 -3.65 16.99
C GLY A 10 -30.86 -2.81 18.11
N ASP A 11 -29.67 -3.20 18.60
CA ASP A 11 -28.90 -2.45 19.60
C ASP A 11 -28.01 -1.37 18.96
N GLY A 12 -27.96 -1.32 17.62
CA GLY A 12 -27.14 -0.40 16.84
C GLY A 12 -25.66 -0.82 16.73
N LEU A 13 -25.26 -1.93 17.35
CA LEU A 13 -23.92 -2.50 17.23
C LEU A 13 -23.84 -3.36 15.97
N LYS A 14 -22.83 -3.13 15.15
CA LYS A 14 -22.65 -3.90 13.93
C LYS A 14 -21.75 -5.11 14.15
N ILE A 15 -22.20 -6.27 13.69
CA ILE A 15 -21.54 -7.55 13.98
C ILE A 15 -20.09 -7.58 13.45
N ALA A 16 -19.85 -7.15 12.21
CA ALA A 16 -18.50 -7.20 11.64
C ALA A 16 -17.58 -6.11 12.22
N GLU A 17 -18.05 -4.86 12.31
CA GLU A 17 -17.24 -3.70 12.72
C GLU A 17 -17.05 -3.57 14.23
N ASP A 18 -18.09 -3.77 15.04
CA ASP A 18 -18.05 -3.49 16.48
C ASP A 18 -17.72 -4.74 17.32
N ILE A 19 -17.99 -5.94 16.79
CA ILE A 19 -17.78 -7.19 17.52
C ILE A 19 -16.61 -7.98 16.95
N CYS A 20 -16.64 -8.32 15.66
CA CYS A 20 -15.63 -9.19 15.05
C CYS A 20 -14.29 -8.47 14.82
N TYR A 21 -14.30 -7.24 14.29
CA TYR A 21 -13.07 -6.51 14.00
C TYR A 21 -12.22 -6.26 15.27
N PRO A 22 -12.76 -5.81 16.43
CA PRO A 22 -11.93 -5.61 17.62
C PRO A 22 -11.28 -6.90 18.13
N ARG A 23 -11.93 -8.06 17.95
CA ARG A 23 -11.35 -9.38 18.28
C ARG A 23 -10.19 -9.71 17.36
N ILE A 24 -10.40 -9.56 16.05
CA ILE A 24 -9.38 -9.80 15.03
C ILE A 24 -8.21 -8.82 15.17
N ASN A 25 -8.49 -7.54 15.41
CA ASN A 25 -7.51 -6.48 15.57
C ASN A 25 -6.59 -6.74 16.78
N LYS A 26 -7.12 -7.28 17.88
CA LYS A 26 -6.29 -7.72 19.03
C LYS A 26 -5.31 -8.83 18.64
N VAL A 27 -5.75 -9.77 17.80
CA VAL A 27 -4.90 -10.85 17.27
C VAL A 27 -3.85 -10.29 16.30
N ILE A 28 -4.24 -9.40 15.39
CA ILE A 28 -3.34 -8.75 14.41
C ILE A 28 -2.29 -7.90 15.13
N LYS A 29 -2.70 -7.04 16.06
CA LYS A 29 -1.81 -6.13 16.80
C LYS A 29 -0.98 -6.82 17.87
N VAL A 30 -1.17 -8.14 18.06
CA VAL A 30 -0.46 -8.92 19.09
C VAL A 30 -0.61 -8.25 20.47
N LEU A 31 -1.80 -7.70 20.76
CA LEU A 31 -2.10 -7.14 22.08
C LEU A 31 -2.33 -8.32 23.03
N GLU A 32 -1.26 -8.80 23.67
CA GLU A 32 -1.33 -9.81 24.72
C GLU A 32 -2.26 -9.31 25.83
N LYS A 33 -3.28 -10.13 26.17
CA LYS A 33 -3.84 -10.05 27.52
C LYS A 33 -2.76 -10.56 28.46
N GLU A 34 -2.37 -9.75 29.43
CA GLU A 34 -1.72 -10.23 30.64
C GLU A 34 -2.54 -11.40 31.20
N SER A 35 -1.99 -12.60 31.16
CA SER A 35 -2.41 -13.66 32.07
C SER A 35 -1.24 -13.89 33.03
N LYS A 36 -1.38 -13.36 34.25
CA LYS A 36 -0.42 -13.56 35.35
C LYS A 36 0.99 -12.98 35.10
N GLY A 37 1.09 -11.82 34.45
CA GLY A 37 2.32 -11.02 34.44
C GLY A 37 3.53 -11.63 33.69
N LYS A 38 3.32 -12.60 32.80
CA LYS A 38 4.39 -13.13 31.94
C LYS A 38 4.05 -12.96 30.47
N LEU A 39 4.94 -12.25 29.77
CA LEU A 39 4.95 -12.18 28.30
C LEU A 39 5.21 -13.56 27.71
N ILE A 40 4.38 -13.99 26.76
CA ILE A 40 4.59 -15.24 26.02
C ILE A 40 4.90 -14.86 24.58
N SER A 41 6.18 -14.98 24.21
CA SER A 41 6.78 -14.69 22.90
C SER A 41 5.83 -14.83 21.68
N ASN A 42 5.31 -13.69 21.25
CA ASN A 42 5.54 -13.00 19.97
C ASN A 42 5.73 -13.86 18.70
N ARG A 43 4.63 -14.13 17.99
CA ARG A 43 4.66 -14.30 16.53
C ARG A 43 3.83 -13.18 15.89
N PRO A 44 4.41 -12.37 14.98
CA PRO A 44 3.62 -11.43 14.20
C PRO A 44 2.57 -12.22 13.40
N GLY A 45 1.29 -11.88 13.59
CA GLY A 45 0.22 -12.50 12.83
C GLY A 45 0.32 -12.12 11.36
N GLY A 46 0.18 -13.08 10.44
CA GLY A 46 0.18 -12.85 8.99
C GLY A 46 -1.11 -12.25 8.43
N LEU A 47 -1.98 -11.72 9.29
CA LEU A 47 -3.31 -11.23 8.90
C LEU A 47 -3.31 -9.71 8.79
N LYS A 48 -3.71 -9.19 7.63
CA LYS A 48 -3.92 -7.75 7.39
C LYS A 48 -5.42 -7.47 7.22
N TYR A 49 -5.91 -6.41 7.86
CA TYR A 49 -7.29 -5.94 7.77
C TYR A 49 -7.32 -4.59 7.06
N TYR A 50 -8.08 -4.48 5.97
CA TYR A 50 -8.22 -3.27 5.18
C TYR A 50 -9.61 -2.68 5.39
N LYS A 51 -9.68 -1.35 5.56
CA LYS A 51 -10.93 -0.59 5.57
C LYS A 51 -10.94 0.33 4.36
N THR A 52 -12.02 0.28 3.59
CA THR A 52 -12.24 1.17 2.45
C THR A 52 -13.02 2.39 2.90
N ASP A 53 -12.70 3.54 2.31
CA ASP A 53 -13.43 4.79 2.49
C ASP A 53 -13.40 5.56 1.16
N PHE A 54 -14.34 6.49 0.98
CA PHE A 54 -14.37 7.34 -0.20
C PHE A 54 -13.33 8.46 -0.08
N VAL A 55 -12.65 8.76 -1.18
CA VAL A 55 -11.80 9.95 -1.31
C VAL A 55 -12.60 10.98 -2.08
N ASP A 56 -12.63 12.22 -1.57
CA ASP A 56 -13.31 13.33 -2.23
C ASP A 56 -12.67 13.59 -3.61
N ALA A 57 -13.52 13.89 -4.59
CA ALA A 57 -13.12 14.14 -5.97
C ALA A 57 -12.65 15.58 -6.21
N GLU A 58 -12.72 16.47 -5.21
CA GLU A 58 -12.22 17.83 -5.35
C GLU A 58 -10.71 17.87 -5.67
N PRO A 59 -10.26 18.73 -6.62
CA PRO A 59 -8.90 18.81 -7.14
C PRO A 59 -7.94 19.50 -6.16
N THR A 60 -7.85 19.03 -4.92
CA THR A 60 -6.95 19.59 -3.90
C THR A 60 -5.67 18.77 -3.76
N ASP A 61 -4.56 19.42 -3.42
CA ASP A 61 -3.29 18.74 -3.12
C ASP A 61 -3.42 17.70 -1.99
N LEU A 62 -4.33 17.97 -1.03
CA LEU A 62 -4.64 17.04 0.04
C LEU A 62 -5.28 15.76 -0.50
N ASN A 63 -6.27 15.88 -1.39
CA ASN A 63 -6.93 14.74 -2.02
C ASN A 63 -5.99 13.98 -2.94
N LYS A 64 -5.07 14.68 -3.62
CA LYS A 64 -3.97 14.06 -4.39
C LYS A 64 -3.12 13.13 -3.54
N ARG A 65 -2.62 13.64 -2.42
CA ARG A 65 -1.80 12.84 -1.49
C ARG A 65 -2.58 11.65 -0.96
N LYS A 66 -3.82 11.86 -0.51
CA LYS A 66 -4.70 10.77 -0.03
C LYS A 66 -4.92 9.71 -1.10
N MET A 67 -5.18 10.10 -2.34
CA MET A 67 -5.42 9.16 -3.43
C MET A 67 -4.18 8.32 -3.74
N VAL A 68 -3.01 8.96 -3.84
CA VAL A 68 -1.74 8.27 -4.10
C VAL A 68 -1.41 7.31 -2.96
N ASP A 69 -1.57 7.75 -1.71
CA ASP A 69 -1.35 6.89 -0.54
C ASP A 69 -2.30 5.68 -0.52
N LYS A 70 -3.59 5.88 -0.84
CA LYS A 70 -4.56 4.77 -0.91
C LYS A 70 -4.31 3.84 -2.08
N SER A 71 -3.87 4.38 -3.21
CA SER A 71 -3.50 3.59 -4.40
C SER A 71 -2.23 2.77 -4.14
N THR A 72 -1.30 3.28 -3.33
CA THR A 72 -0.10 2.55 -2.89
C THR A 72 -0.50 1.25 -2.19
N GLU A 73 -1.46 1.29 -1.26
CA GLU A 73 -1.95 0.10 -0.56
C GLU A 73 -2.55 -0.94 -1.54
N MET A 74 -3.26 -0.48 -2.58
CA MET A 74 -3.81 -1.35 -3.63
C MET A 74 -2.72 -2.00 -4.51
N LEU A 75 -1.66 -1.26 -4.83
CA LEU A 75 -0.51 -1.80 -5.58
C LEU A 75 0.25 -2.83 -4.73
N CYS A 76 0.43 -2.57 -3.44
CA CYS A 76 1.00 -3.51 -2.49
C CYS A 76 0.20 -4.83 -2.42
N LEU A 77 -1.14 -4.73 -2.40
CA LEU A 77 -2.04 -5.88 -2.48
C LEU A 77 -1.89 -6.65 -3.80
N LYS A 78 -1.86 -5.94 -4.93
CA LYS A 78 -1.72 -6.56 -6.26
C LYS A 78 -0.42 -7.32 -6.42
N GLU A 79 0.68 -6.77 -5.90
CA GLU A 79 2.02 -7.34 -6.07
C GLU A 79 2.48 -8.19 -4.87
N ASP A 80 1.63 -8.41 -3.86
CA ASP A 80 1.97 -9.17 -2.64
C ASP A 80 3.16 -8.58 -1.84
N CYS A 81 3.43 -7.27 -1.98
CA CYS A 81 4.55 -6.59 -1.34
C CYS A 81 4.04 -5.68 -0.21
N PHE A 82 4.27 -6.10 1.02
CA PHE A 82 3.57 -5.54 2.18
C PHE A 82 4.48 -4.91 3.23
N ASP A 83 5.78 -5.18 3.17
CA ASP A 83 6.75 -4.73 4.14
C ASP A 83 7.47 -3.50 3.59
N GLU A 84 7.18 -2.32 4.14
CA GLU A 84 7.86 -1.07 3.77
C GLU A 84 9.32 -1.14 4.25
N ILE A 85 10.27 -1.04 3.32
CA ILE A 85 11.71 -1.05 3.64
C ILE A 85 12.35 0.32 3.51
N LYS A 86 11.76 1.20 2.70
CA LYS A 86 12.26 2.56 2.49
C LYS A 86 11.11 3.48 2.09
N LYS A 87 11.10 4.67 2.67
CA LYS A 87 10.22 5.76 2.29
C LYS A 87 11.05 7.00 2.02
N GLY A 88 10.98 7.49 0.79
CA GLY A 88 11.47 8.79 0.39
C GLY A 88 10.35 9.83 0.38
N GLN A 89 10.68 11.04 -0.07
CA GLN A 89 9.69 12.10 -0.25
C GLN A 89 8.77 11.81 -1.44
N HIS A 90 9.35 11.27 -2.51
CA HIS A 90 8.71 11.07 -3.82
C HIS A 90 8.64 9.59 -4.24
N PHE A 91 9.02 8.67 -3.36
CA PHE A 91 8.95 7.23 -3.62
C PHE A 91 8.76 6.41 -2.35
N LYS A 92 8.27 5.18 -2.50
CA LYS A 92 8.28 4.15 -1.46
C LYS A 92 8.77 2.82 -2.04
N ILE A 93 9.41 2.02 -1.20
CA ILE A 93 9.86 0.67 -1.52
C ILE A 93 9.24 -0.31 -0.53
N PHE A 94 8.64 -1.35 -1.08
CA PHE A 94 8.07 -2.47 -0.36
C PHE A 94 8.74 -3.78 -0.79
N LYS A 95 8.67 -4.78 0.07
CA LYS A 95 9.03 -6.15 -0.28
C LYS A 95 8.04 -7.17 0.27
N ASN A 96 8.22 -8.41 -0.15
CA ASN A 96 7.57 -9.56 0.44
C ASN A 96 8.59 -10.54 1.05
N SER A 97 8.09 -11.62 1.65
CA SER A 97 8.91 -12.67 2.26
C SER A 97 9.72 -13.49 1.25
N GLN A 98 9.36 -13.44 -0.03
CA GLN A 98 10.04 -14.11 -1.14
C GLN A 98 11.07 -13.21 -1.85
N ASP A 99 11.47 -12.09 -1.22
CA ASP A 99 12.45 -11.14 -1.76
C ASP A 99 12.00 -10.46 -3.07
N LYS A 100 10.69 -10.43 -3.34
CA LYS A 100 10.09 -9.60 -4.37
C LYS A 100 10.09 -8.15 -3.91
N HIS A 101 10.51 -7.22 -4.77
CA HIS A 101 10.58 -5.81 -4.46
C HIS A 101 9.63 -4.99 -5.32
N LEU A 102 9.00 -3.99 -4.72
CA LEU A 102 8.04 -3.08 -5.33
C LEU A 102 8.50 -1.64 -5.08
N GLY A 103 8.75 -0.90 -6.14
CA GLY A 103 9.00 0.54 -6.12
C GLY A 103 7.76 1.29 -6.58
N ILE A 104 7.35 2.31 -5.84
CA ILE A 104 6.25 3.20 -6.24
C ILE A 104 6.78 4.62 -6.20
N ILE A 105 6.72 5.32 -7.32
CA ILE A 105 7.17 6.70 -7.51
C ILE A 105 5.94 7.60 -7.63
N PHE A 106 5.90 8.69 -6.87
CA PHE A 106 4.75 9.59 -6.78
C PHE A 106 4.79 10.75 -7.78
N ASP A 107 5.99 11.10 -8.23
CA ASP A 107 6.29 12.10 -9.25
C ASP A 107 7.72 11.89 -9.78
N ASP A 108 8.05 12.59 -10.86
CA ASP A 108 9.30 12.41 -11.59
C ASP A 108 10.56 12.62 -10.74
N ASP A 109 10.49 13.48 -9.71
CA ASP A 109 11.61 13.74 -8.79
C ASP A 109 12.01 12.50 -7.98
N GLY A 110 11.11 11.51 -7.88
CA GLY A 110 11.36 10.23 -7.23
C GLY A 110 12.14 9.21 -8.06
N ILE A 111 12.23 9.38 -9.39
CA ILE A 111 12.85 8.39 -10.30
C ILE A 111 14.33 8.18 -9.95
N GLU A 112 15.12 9.25 -9.96
CA GLU A 112 16.56 9.17 -9.67
C GLU A 112 16.85 8.65 -8.25
N GLN A 113 16.00 9.01 -7.28
CA GLN A 113 16.15 8.53 -5.91
C GLN A 113 15.87 7.04 -5.79
N LEU A 114 14.81 6.55 -6.46
CA LEU A 114 14.49 5.13 -6.49
C LEU A 114 15.59 4.34 -7.20
N LYS A 115 16.09 4.80 -8.36
CA LYS A 115 17.17 4.12 -9.10
C LYS A 115 18.42 3.93 -8.25
N LYS A 116 18.80 4.93 -7.45
CA LYS A 116 19.94 4.82 -6.51
C LYS A 116 19.73 3.69 -5.50
N GLU A 117 18.54 3.57 -4.94
CA GLU A 117 18.21 2.49 -4.00
C GLU A 117 18.15 1.11 -4.71
N ILE A 118 17.63 1.05 -5.94
CA ILE A 118 17.62 -0.18 -6.77
C ILE A 118 19.05 -0.66 -7.04
N LYS A 119 19.94 0.22 -7.50
CA LYS A 119 21.36 -0.09 -7.73
C LYS A 119 22.06 -0.55 -6.46
N LYS A 120 21.74 0.07 -5.32
CA LYS A 120 22.32 -0.29 -4.02
C LYS A 120 21.87 -1.67 -3.54
N LEU A 121 20.60 -2.00 -3.74
CA LEU A 121 20.05 -3.30 -3.33
C LEU A 121 20.41 -4.40 -4.33
N ASN A 122 20.62 -4.05 -5.60
CA ASN A 122 20.93 -4.96 -6.70
C ASN A 122 19.96 -6.15 -6.79
N LYS A 123 18.66 -5.83 -6.71
CA LYS A 123 17.54 -6.79 -6.79
C LYS A 123 16.62 -6.40 -7.94
N LYS A 124 15.76 -7.33 -8.35
CA LYS A 124 14.70 -7.05 -9.32
C LYS A 124 13.52 -6.35 -8.66
N PHE A 125 13.07 -5.27 -9.26
CA PHE A 125 11.97 -4.43 -8.80
C PHE A 125 10.86 -4.40 -9.81
N ILE A 126 9.63 -4.50 -9.34
CA ILE A 126 8.46 -4.05 -10.08
C ILE A 126 8.28 -2.56 -9.74
N VAL A 127 8.21 -1.70 -10.75
CA VAL A 127 8.14 -0.25 -10.55
C VAL A 127 6.86 0.31 -11.15
N TYR A 128 6.16 1.12 -10.37
CA TYR A 128 5.04 1.96 -10.82
C TYR A 128 5.41 3.43 -10.70
N VAL A 129 5.12 4.20 -11.73
CA VAL A 129 5.34 5.65 -11.77
C VAL A 129 3.98 6.34 -11.88
N PHE A 130 3.63 7.14 -10.88
CA PHE A 130 2.49 8.06 -10.96
C PHE A 130 2.90 9.27 -11.78
N SER A 131 2.29 9.43 -12.95
CA SER A 131 2.42 10.60 -13.79
C SER A 131 1.06 11.20 -14.11
N LEU A 132 1.04 12.50 -14.38
CA LEU A 132 -0.13 13.20 -14.96
C LEU A 132 -0.27 12.90 -16.46
N ASP A 133 0.81 12.48 -17.12
CA ASP A 133 0.83 12.00 -18.51
C ASP A 133 0.83 10.46 -18.58
N GLU A 134 0.47 9.88 -19.72
CA GLU A 134 0.48 8.42 -19.94
C GLU A 134 1.88 7.87 -20.28
N SER A 135 2.93 8.69 -20.14
CA SER A 135 4.26 8.26 -20.52
C SER A 135 4.76 7.20 -19.55
N ALA A 136 5.23 6.06 -20.07
CA ALA A 136 5.79 4.98 -19.26
C ALA A 136 7.17 5.34 -18.67
N ARG A 137 7.77 6.46 -19.08
CA ARG A 137 9.11 6.91 -18.66
C ARG A 137 10.20 5.85 -18.84
N GLU A 138 10.04 4.95 -19.82
CA GLU A 138 10.97 3.83 -20.04
C GLU A 138 12.42 4.29 -20.26
N GLU A 139 12.60 5.39 -20.99
CA GLU A 139 13.91 6.02 -21.26
C GLU A 139 14.67 6.37 -19.96
N GLU A 140 13.95 6.75 -18.90
CA GLU A 140 14.55 7.13 -17.61
C GLU A 140 15.11 5.94 -16.83
N PHE A 141 14.76 4.70 -17.21
CA PHE A 141 15.17 3.47 -16.53
C PHE A 141 16.14 2.61 -17.36
N GLU A 142 16.60 3.07 -18.53
CA GLU A 142 17.53 2.32 -19.39
C GLU A 142 18.78 1.83 -18.65
N ASP A 143 19.32 2.66 -17.74
CA ASP A 143 20.52 2.35 -16.96
C ASP A 143 20.31 1.27 -15.86
N VAL A 144 19.07 0.87 -15.62
CA VAL A 144 18.67 -0.17 -14.66
C VAL A 144 17.68 -1.17 -15.26
N ALA A 145 17.56 -1.25 -16.57
CA ALA A 145 16.57 -2.07 -17.28
C ALA A 145 16.61 -3.55 -16.86
N ASP A 146 17.79 -4.10 -16.58
CA ASP A 146 17.95 -5.50 -16.14
C ASP A 146 17.38 -5.77 -14.72
N LEU A 147 17.23 -4.72 -13.92
CA LEU A 147 16.76 -4.75 -12.53
C LEU A 147 15.32 -4.26 -12.39
N VAL A 148 14.73 -3.65 -13.42
CA VAL A 148 13.44 -2.97 -13.32
C VAL A 148 12.44 -3.55 -14.31
N GLU A 149 11.34 -4.07 -13.77
CA GLU A 149 10.12 -4.35 -14.50
C GLU A 149 9.16 -3.17 -14.30
N LEU A 150 9.14 -2.24 -15.26
CA LEU A 150 8.24 -1.10 -15.23
C LEU A 150 6.82 -1.56 -15.62
N LYS A 151 5.83 -1.26 -14.77
CA LYS A 151 4.42 -1.59 -15.02
C LYS A 151 3.56 -0.33 -15.05
N PRO A 152 2.58 -0.24 -15.97
CA PRO A 152 1.63 0.84 -15.95
C PRO A 152 0.72 0.74 -14.74
N ILE A 153 0.34 1.89 -14.18
CA ILE A 153 -0.67 1.96 -13.13
C ILE A 153 -1.98 1.39 -13.67
N PRO A 154 -2.70 0.53 -12.91
CA PRO A 154 -4.00 0.03 -13.32
C PRO A 154 -4.94 1.14 -13.79
N ALA A 155 -5.58 0.96 -14.95
CA ALA A 155 -6.39 1.98 -15.61
C ALA A 155 -7.50 2.58 -14.71
N VAL A 156 -8.03 1.80 -13.77
CA VAL A 156 -9.03 2.27 -12.80
C VAL A 156 -8.43 3.31 -11.83
N ILE A 157 -7.22 3.07 -11.33
CA ILE A 157 -6.51 4.02 -10.46
C ILE A 157 -6.14 5.26 -11.28
N LEU A 158 -5.60 5.09 -12.49
CA LEU A 158 -5.19 6.19 -13.34
C LEU A 158 -6.36 7.08 -13.78
N SER A 159 -7.52 6.50 -14.10
CA SER A 159 -8.70 7.26 -14.55
C SER A 159 -9.28 8.12 -13.43
N VAL A 160 -9.34 7.61 -12.19
CA VAL A 160 -9.74 8.41 -11.03
C VAL A 160 -8.73 9.53 -10.77
N TYR A 161 -7.44 9.26 -10.91
CA TYR A 161 -6.37 10.25 -10.72
C TYR A 161 -6.55 11.38 -11.73
N LYS A 162 -6.64 11.04 -13.02
CA LYS A 162 -6.87 12.03 -14.08
C LYS A 162 -8.15 12.83 -13.92
N ARG A 163 -9.25 12.22 -13.45
CA ARG A 163 -10.53 12.91 -13.27
C ARG A 163 -10.47 13.98 -12.19
N ILE A 164 -9.69 13.75 -11.14
CA ILE A 164 -9.50 14.70 -10.03
C ILE A 164 -8.51 15.80 -10.42
N PHE A 165 -7.58 15.56 -11.35
CA PHE A 165 -6.53 16.53 -11.71
C PHE A 165 -6.70 17.15 -13.11
N LYS A 166 -7.93 17.19 -13.64
CA LYS A 166 -8.28 17.84 -14.91
C LYS A 166 -8.89 19.23 -14.69
#